data_AF-A0A4R0ZN28-F1
#
_entry.id   AF-A0A4R0ZN28-F1
#
_cell.length_a   1.000
_cell.length_b   1.000
_cell.length_c   1.000
_cell.angle_alpha   90.00
_cell.angle_beta   90.00
_cell.angle_gamma   90.00
#
_symmetry.space_group_name_H-M   'P 1'
#
loop_
_entity.id
_entity.type
_entity.pdbx_description
1 polymer ?
#
loop_
_entity_poly.entity_id
_entity_poly.type
_entity_poly.pdbx_seq_one_letter_code
_entity_poly.pdbx_strand_id
1 'polypeptide(L)'
;MEQFKLKRMWEDGLEMEVVLTLKGKWCEVTVDEYVPASDIDTLISTLSVFNVHNGKSPQTWTLDVPQVHVSLTFELANGRGTVQVNAVVEQMKGDGGDMKATFSFETTMGQMDDLQRQLSVFLARETDLVESLRPE
;
A
#
# COMPACT_ATOMS: atom_id res chain seq x y z
N MET A 1 0.34 -12.11 11.11
CA MET A 1 1.10 -10.84 11.07
C MET A 1 0.84 -10.23 9.73
N GLU A 2 0.37 -9.01 9.71
CA GLU A 2 -0.03 -8.24 8.54
C GLU A 2 1.17 -7.47 8.00
N GLN A 3 1.31 -7.43 6.68
CA GLN A 3 2.40 -6.79 5.94
C GLN A 3 2.00 -5.41 5.41
N PHE A 4 0.70 -5.13 5.36
CA PHE A 4 0.14 -3.83 5.01
C PHE A 4 -0.81 -3.36 6.11
N LYS A 5 -0.55 -2.17 6.64
CA LYS A 5 -1.44 -1.49 7.55
C LYS A 5 -1.58 -0.03 7.15
N LEU A 6 -2.82 0.45 7.06
CA LEU A 6 -3.12 1.85 6.82
C LEU A 6 -4.12 2.32 7.87
N LYS A 7 -3.81 3.41 8.57
CA LYS A 7 -4.67 3.98 9.61
C LYS A 7 -4.93 5.45 9.35
N ARG A 8 -6.20 5.87 9.37
CA ARG A 8 -6.59 7.28 9.38
C ARG A 8 -6.37 7.85 10.78
N MET A 9 -5.63 8.94 10.87
CA MET A 9 -5.38 9.67 12.12
C MET A 9 -6.27 10.91 12.22
N TRP A 10 -6.35 11.65 11.12
CA TRP A 10 -7.15 12.86 11.00
C TRP A 10 -7.65 13.04 9.55
N GLU A 11 -8.67 13.87 9.36
CA GLU A 11 -9.17 14.23 8.04
C GLU A 11 -9.62 15.70 8.06
N ASP A 12 -9.14 16.50 7.10
CA ASP A 12 -9.59 17.88 6.88
C ASP A 12 -9.89 18.10 5.40
N GLY A 13 -11.15 18.41 5.10
CA GLY A 13 -11.59 18.71 3.74
C GLY A 13 -11.32 17.58 2.74
N LEU A 14 -10.25 17.72 1.97
CA LEU A 14 -9.87 16.83 0.86
C LEU A 14 -8.68 15.90 1.20
N GLU A 15 -8.01 16.13 2.33
CA GLU A 15 -6.80 15.39 2.73
C GLU A 15 -7.04 14.65 4.05
N MET A 16 -6.38 13.50 4.18
CA MET A 16 -6.39 12.68 5.38
C MET A 16 -4.96 12.42 5.84
N GLU A 17 -4.71 12.63 7.13
CA GLU A 17 -3.47 12.19 7.76
C GLU A 17 -3.56 10.68 7.93
N VAL A 18 -2.63 9.95 7.32
CA VAL A 18 -2.58 8.50 7.38
C VAL A 18 -1.23 8.01 7.84
N VAL A 19 -1.27 6.94 8.64
CA VAL A 19 -0.10 6.16 9.00
C VAL A 19 -0.13 4.87 8.17
N LEU A 20 0.75 4.79 7.17
CA LEU A 20 0.99 3.61 6.36
C LEU A 20 2.20 2.85 6.93
N THR A 21 1.98 1.63 7.39
CA THR A 21 3.04 0.71 7.82
C THR A 21 3.13 -0.47 6.85
N LEU A 22 4.33 -0.67 6.31
CA LEU A 22 4.67 -1.80 5.44
C LEU A 22 5.69 -2.69 6.16
N LYS A 23 5.42 -4.00 6.23
CA LYS A 23 6.30 -4.97 6.92
C LYS A 23 6.84 -6.01 5.95
N GLY A 24 8.16 -6.03 5.81
CA GLY A 24 8.89 -7.15 5.23
C GLY A 24 9.25 -8.18 6.31
N LYS A 25 10.03 -9.19 5.92
CA LYS A 25 10.46 -10.26 6.84
C LYS A 25 11.32 -9.74 8.00
N TRP A 26 12.15 -8.74 7.75
CA TRP A 26 13.15 -8.22 8.69
C TRP A 26 13.14 -6.70 8.81
N CYS A 27 12.13 -6.05 8.22
CA CYS A 27 12.02 -4.60 8.18
C CYS A 27 10.57 -4.18 8.35
N GLU A 28 10.41 -3.02 8.94
CA GLU A 28 9.14 -2.31 9.03
C GLU A 28 9.44 -0.86 8.67
N VAL A 29 8.63 -0.30 7.77
CA VAL A 29 8.70 1.11 7.40
C VAL A 29 7.34 1.71 7.66
N THR A 30 7.33 2.84 8.36
CA THR A 30 6.11 3.61 8.64
C THR A 30 6.25 4.99 8.03
N VAL A 31 5.22 5.39 7.30
CA VAL A 31 5.06 6.70 6.68
C VAL A 31 3.85 7.36 7.34
N ASP A 32 4.00 8.60 7.80
CA ASP A 32 2.97 9.39 8.47
C ASP A 32 2.84 10.72 7.74
N GLU A 33 1.84 10.82 6.88
CA GLU A 33 1.73 11.89 5.89
C GLU A 33 0.28 12.25 5.60
N TYR A 34 0.07 13.48 5.13
CA TYR A 34 -1.22 13.93 4.60
C TYR A 34 -1.36 13.46 3.16
N VAL A 35 -2.41 12.70 2.88
CA VAL A 35 -2.71 12.17 1.55
C VAL A 35 -4.11 12.57 1.09
N PRO A 36 -4.26 13.02 -0.17
CA PRO A 36 -5.56 13.13 -0.80
C PRO A 36 -6.32 11.80 -0.85
N ALA A 37 -7.64 11.86 -0.70
CA ALA A 37 -8.51 10.69 -0.90
C ALA A 37 -8.32 10.03 -2.29
N SER A 38 -7.97 10.82 -3.30
CA SER A 38 -7.69 10.33 -4.65
C SER A 38 -6.49 9.39 -4.73
N ASP A 39 -5.48 9.54 -3.88
CA ASP A 39 -4.31 8.65 -3.90
C ASP A 39 -4.62 7.26 -3.32
N ILE A 40 -5.58 7.18 -2.40
CA ILE A 40 -6.11 5.90 -1.94
C ILE A 40 -7.03 5.29 -3.01
N ASP A 41 -7.82 6.11 -3.71
CA ASP A 41 -8.66 5.66 -4.83
C ASP A 41 -7.82 5.12 -6.01
N THR A 42 -6.65 5.72 -6.27
CA THR A 42 -5.72 5.19 -7.29
C THR A 42 -5.14 3.84 -6.86
N LEU A 43 -4.84 3.61 -5.57
CA LEU A 43 -4.44 2.29 -5.07
C LEU A 43 -5.54 1.24 -5.28
N ILE A 44 -6.79 1.60 -4.96
CA ILE A 44 -7.97 0.73 -5.19
C ILE A 44 -8.08 0.39 -6.68
N SER A 45 -7.93 1.38 -7.55
CA SER A 45 -7.98 1.21 -9.01
C SER A 45 -6.86 0.31 -9.52
N THR A 46 -5.62 0.51 -9.04
CA THR A 46 -4.46 -0.34 -9.36
C THR A 46 -4.71 -1.80 -8.97
N LEU A 47 -5.21 -2.04 -7.75
CA LEU A 47 -5.57 -3.38 -7.30
C LEU A 47 -6.71 -3.97 -8.12
N SER A 48 -7.73 -3.17 -8.46
CA SER A 48 -8.85 -3.61 -9.30
C SER A 48 -8.38 -4.06 -10.68
N VAL A 49 -7.48 -3.31 -11.32
CA VAL A 49 -6.90 -3.69 -12.62
C VAL A 49 -6.09 -4.98 -12.49
N PHE A 50 -5.25 -5.09 -11.45
CA PHE A 50 -4.46 -6.30 -11.19
C PHE A 50 -5.36 -7.54 -11.01
N ASN A 51 -6.42 -7.40 -10.20
CA ASN A 51 -7.37 -8.47 -9.89
C ASN A 51 -8.21 -8.88 -11.11
N VAL A 52 -8.77 -7.93 -11.86
CA VAL A 52 -9.55 -8.21 -13.09
C VAL A 52 -8.71 -8.96 -14.13
N HIS A 53 -7.41 -8.69 -14.19
CA HIS A 53 -6.50 -9.38 -15.09
C HIS A 53 -5.87 -10.65 -14.49
N ASN A 54 -6.30 -11.10 -13.31
CA ASN A 54 -5.75 -12.26 -12.59
C ASN A 54 -4.21 -12.20 -12.46
N GLY A 55 -3.67 -11.01 -12.18
CA GLY A 55 -2.24 -10.77 -12.01
C GLY A 55 -1.38 -10.99 -13.26
N LYS A 56 -1.99 -11.14 -14.46
CA LYS A 56 -1.25 -11.37 -15.73
C LYS A 56 -0.34 -10.23 -16.14
N SER A 57 -0.51 -9.05 -15.56
CA SER A 57 0.33 -7.88 -15.84
C SER A 57 0.64 -7.19 -14.52
N PRO A 58 1.93 -6.92 -14.23
CA PRO A 58 2.33 -6.12 -13.08
C PRO A 58 1.58 -4.80 -13.03
N GLN A 59 1.19 -4.39 -11.83
CA GLN A 59 0.60 -3.07 -11.60
C GLN A 59 1.40 -2.35 -10.52
N THR A 60 1.65 -1.07 -10.72
CA THR A 60 2.40 -0.22 -9.78
C THR A 60 1.51 0.91 -9.32
N TRP A 61 1.42 1.09 -8.02
CA TRP A 61 0.88 2.28 -7.39
C TRP A 61 2.03 3.11 -6.83
N THR A 62 1.90 4.43 -6.92
CA THR A 62 2.85 5.39 -6.33
C THR A 62 2.10 6.41 -5.50
N LEU A 63 2.73 6.82 -4.40
CA LEU A 63 2.35 7.95 -3.57
C LEU A 63 3.53 8.91 -3.52
N ASP A 64 3.32 10.12 -4.01
CA ASP A 64 4.32 11.19 -4.06
C ASP A 64 3.83 12.35 -3.20
N VAL A 65 4.28 12.40 -1.95
CA VAL A 65 4.01 13.49 -1.01
C VAL A 65 5.29 14.28 -0.74
N PRO A 66 5.21 15.52 -0.21
CA PRO A 66 6.35 16.45 -0.20
C PRO A 66 7.67 15.90 0.35
N GLN A 67 7.63 14.97 1.31
CA GLN A 67 8.83 14.40 1.95
C GLN A 67 9.02 12.90 1.70
N VAL A 68 8.07 12.22 1.06
CA VAL A 68 8.10 10.75 0.92
C VAL A 68 7.58 10.32 -0.44
N HIS A 69 8.31 9.39 -1.07
CA HIS A 69 7.87 8.59 -2.19
C HIS A 69 7.62 7.15 -1.71
N VAL A 70 6.45 6.61 -2.00
CA VAL A 70 6.14 5.18 -1.82
C VAL A 70 5.77 4.60 -3.17
N SER A 71 6.33 3.45 -3.51
CA SER A 71 5.93 2.66 -4.66
C SER A 71 5.66 1.23 -4.25
N LEU A 72 4.49 0.71 -4.64
CA LEU A 72 4.11 -0.69 -4.47
C LEU A 72 3.86 -1.29 -5.85
N THR A 73 4.62 -2.32 -6.20
CA THR A 73 4.44 -3.09 -7.43
C THR A 73 3.94 -4.49 -7.09
N PHE A 74 2.80 -4.86 -7.66
CA PHE A 74 2.13 -6.14 -7.48
C PHE A 74 2.40 -7.03 -8.69
N GLU A 75 2.97 -8.21 -8.48
CA GLU A 75 3.37 -9.15 -9.54
C GLU A 75 2.95 -10.57 -9.20
N LEU A 76 2.35 -11.29 -10.15
CA LEU A 76 2.05 -12.70 -9.96
C LEU A 76 3.36 -13.50 -9.96
N ALA A 77 3.73 -14.05 -8.80
CA ALA A 77 4.96 -14.82 -8.63
C ALA A 77 4.83 -16.22 -9.23
N ASN A 78 3.63 -16.82 -9.21
CA ASN A 78 3.38 -18.13 -9.78
C ASN A 78 1.92 -18.34 -10.22
N GLY A 79 1.69 -19.39 -11.02
CA GLY A 79 0.36 -19.75 -11.51
C GLY A 79 -0.59 -20.33 -10.44
N ARG A 80 -0.18 -20.42 -9.17
CA ARG A 80 -1.05 -20.86 -8.05
C ARG A 80 -1.72 -19.68 -7.34
N GLY A 81 -1.40 -18.44 -7.74
CA GLY A 81 -2.00 -17.25 -7.16
C GLY A 81 -1.16 -16.59 -6.08
N THR A 82 0.11 -16.97 -5.90
CA THR A 82 1.06 -16.20 -5.08
C THR A 82 1.39 -14.89 -5.78
N VAL A 83 1.34 -13.80 -5.04
CA VAL A 83 1.64 -12.44 -5.49
C VAL A 83 2.86 -11.94 -4.71
N GLN A 84 3.88 -11.50 -5.42
CA GLN A 84 4.99 -10.75 -4.85
C GLN A 84 4.64 -9.27 -4.85
N VAL A 85 4.75 -8.63 -3.69
CA VAL A 85 4.62 -7.19 -3.53
C VAL A 85 6.01 -6.62 -3.32
N ASN A 86 6.46 -5.79 -4.25
CA ASN A 86 7.71 -5.06 -4.15
C ASN A 86 7.43 -3.65 -3.64
N ALA A 87 8.04 -3.30 -2.50
CA ALA A 87 7.90 -1.99 -1.87
C ALA A 87 9.19 -1.19 -1.99
N VAL A 88 9.07 0.05 -2.42
CA VAL A 88 10.11 1.07 -2.38
C VAL A 88 9.57 2.24 -1.57
N VAL A 89 10.31 2.66 -0.54
CA VAL A 89 10.01 3.86 0.24
C VAL A 89 11.25 4.74 0.26
N GLU A 90 11.11 5.99 -0.19
CA GLU A 90 12.19 6.97 -0.23
C GLU A 90 11.74 8.21 0.54
N GLN A 91 12.49 8.60 1.56
CA GLN A 91 12.32 9.91 2.19
C GLN A 91 13.12 10.93 1.39
N MET A 92 12.42 11.86 0.75
CA MET A 92 12.97 12.92 -0.07
C MET A 92 13.07 14.19 0.77
N LYS A 93 14.29 14.58 1.16
CA LYS A 93 14.61 15.84 1.86
C LYS A 93 13.68 16.23 3.03
N GLY A 94 14.13 15.85 4.23
CA GLY A 94 13.74 16.47 5.49
C GLY A 94 14.97 16.77 6.36
N ASP A 95 14.74 17.27 7.57
CA ASP A 95 15.80 17.68 8.52
C ASP A 95 16.67 16.50 9.02
N GLY A 96 16.27 15.25 8.74
CA GLY A 96 16.87 14.00 9.21
C GLY A 96 17.75 13.23 8.21
N GLY A 97 17.90 13.71 6.96
CA GLY A 97 18.67 13.05 5.90
C GLY A 97 17.84 12.20 4.94
N ASP A 98 18.50 11.64 3.93
CA ASP A 98 17.85 10.82 2.90
C ASP A 98 17.79 9.35 3.34
N MET A 99 16.63 8.72 3.19
CA MET A 99 16.41 7.29 3.49
C MET A 99 15.81 6.60 2.28
N LYS A 100 16.30 5.39 1.98
CA LYS A 100 15.70 4.50 0.99
C LYS A 100 15.59 3.10 1.55
N ALA A 101 14.38 2.56 1.55
CA ALA A 101 14.10 1.15 1.83
C ALA A 101 13.54 0.48 0.58
N THR A 102 14.04 -0.72 0.29
CA THR A 102 13.50 -1.60 -0.75
C THR A 102 13.41 -3.00 -0.18
N PHE A 103 12.21 -3.58 -0.25
CA PHE A 103 11.96 -4.94 0.21
C PHE A 103 10.77 -5.53 -0.53
N SER A 104 10.62 -6.84 -0.44
CA SER A 104 9.47 -7.54 -0.98
C SER A 104 8.91 -8.52 0.02
N PHE A 105 7.65 -8.89 -0.22
CA PHE A 105 6.98 -9.95 0.50
C PHE A 105 5.97 -10.67 -0.40
N GLU A 106 5.63 -11.89 -0.02
CA GLU A 106 4.68 -12.72 -0.73
C GLU A 106 3.35 -12.77 0.01
N THR A 107 2.27 -12.79 -0.77
CA THR A 107 0.88 -12.88 -0.35
C THR A 107 0.09 -13.60 -1.46
N THR A 108 -1.23 -13.59 -1.43
CA THR A 108 -2.07 -14.30 -2.40
C THR A 108 -3.02 -13.38 -3.15
N MET A 109 -3.50 -13.80 -4.33
CA MET A 109 -4.55 -13.10 -5.09
C MET A 109 -5.79 -12.82 -4.23
N GLY A 110 -6.21 -13.78 -3.38
CA GLY A 110 -7.35 -13.56 -2.49
C GLY A 110 -7.09 -12.47 -1.43
N GLN A 111 -5.83 -12.23 -1.05
CA GLN A 111 -5.47 -11.11 -0.19
C GLN A 111 -5.44 -9.77 -0.96
N MET A 112 -5.20 -9.77 -2.28
CA MET A 112 -5.34 -8.57 -3.12
C MET A 112 -6.81 -8.13 -3.23
N ASP A 113 -7.73 -9.08 -3.42
CA ASP A 113 -9.17 -8.80 -3.41
C ASP A 113 -9.63 -8.24 -2.07
N ASP A 114 -9.15 -8.83 -0.97
CA ASP A 114 -9.47 -8.37 0.38
C ASP A 114 -8.89 -6.99 0.68
N LEU A 115 -7.64 -6.72 0.30
CA LEU A 115 -7.03 -5.39 0.45
C LEU A 115 -7.82 -4.33 -0.34
N GLN A 116 -8.18 -4.60 -1.60
CA GLN A 116 -9.00 -3.69 -2.41
C GLN A 116 -10.31 -3.36 -1.70
N ARG A 117 -11.02 -4.40 -1.21
CA ARG A 117 -12.29 -4.24 -0.48
C ARG A 117 -12.12 -3.43 0.80
N GLN A 118 -11.11 -3.74 1.62
CA GLN A 118 -10.85 -3.00 2.86
C GLN A 118 -10.53 -1.53 2.58
N LEU A 119 -9.74 -1.23 1.54
CA LEU A 119 -9.45 0.14 1.14
C LEU A 119 -10.69 0.89 0.66
N SER A 120 -11.61 0.22 -0.07
CA SER A 120 -12.88 0.84 -0.45
C SER A 120 -13.75 1.21 0.76
N VAL A 121 -13.85 0.32 1.75
CA VAL A 121 -14.56 0.57 3.01
C VAL A 121 -13.88 1.68 3.83
N PHE A 122 -12.55 1.69 3.85
CA PHE A 122 -11.76 2.76 4.46
C PHE A 122 -12.08 4.11 3.81
N LEU A 123 -12.02 4.21 2.49
CA LEU A 123 -12.29 5.45 1.74
C LEU A 123 -13.74 5.92 1.92
N ALA A 124 -14.70 4.99 2.06
CA ALA A 124 -16.10 5.28 2.38
C ALA A 124 -16.34 5.75 3.82
N ARG A 125 -15.28 5.86 4.65
CA ARG A 125 -15.32 6.25 6.07
C ARG A 125 -16.10 5.28 6.97
N GLU A 126 -16.17 4.01 6.57
CA GLU A 126 -16.79 2.95 7.38
C GLU A 126 -15.80 2.29 8.33
N THR A 127 -14.49 2.46 8.08
CA THR A 127 -13.39 2.07 8.98
C THR A 127 -12.28 3.12 8.91
N ASP A 128 -11.51 3.24 9.99
CA ASP A 128 -10.29 4.04 10.06
C ASP A 128 -9.03 3.19 10.01
N LEU A 129 -9.18 1.87 9.84
CA LEU A 129 -8.08 0.91 9.86
C LEU A 129 -8.24 -0.13 8.76
N VAL A 130 -7.17 -0.33 8.01
CA VAL A 130 -6.94 -1.45 7.09
C VAL A 130 -5.76 -2.25 7.62
N GLU A 131 -5.96 -3.55 7.79
CA GLU A 131 -4.93 -4.50 8.20
C GLU A 131 -5.03 -5.71 7.28
N SER A 132 -4.08 -5.84 6.36
CA SER A 132 -4.16 -6.80 5.27
C SER A 132 -2.77 -7.30 4.85
N LEU A 133 -2.78 -8.17 3.85
CA LEU A 133 -1.64 -8.87 3.28
C LEU A 133 -0.89 -9.70 4.33
N ARG A 134 -1.15 -10.99 4.34
CA ARG A 134 -0.48 -11.92 5.25
C ARG A 134 0.58 -12.72 4.50
N PRO A 135 1.71 -13.07 5.15
CA PRO A 135 2.68 -13.98 4.58
C PRO A 135 2.01 -15.28 4.18
N GLU A 136 2.38 -15.80 3.00
CA GLU A 136 2.09 -17.18 2.60
C GLU A 136 2.94 -18.19 3.38
#